data_AF-A0A2T5K4X6-F1
#
_entry.id   AF-A0A2T5K4X6-F1
#
_cell.length_a   1.000
_cell.length_b   1.000
_cell.length_c   1.000
_cell.angle_alpha   90.00
_cell.angle_beta   90.00
_cell.angle_gamma   90.00
#
_symmetry.space_group_name_H-M   'P 1'
#
loop_
_entity.id
_entity.type
_entity.pdbx_description
1 polymer ?
#
loop_
_entity_poly.entity_id
_entity_poly.type
_entity_poly.pdbx_seq_one_letter_code
_entity_poly.pdbx_strand_id
1 'polypeptide(L)'
;MATYDELLTANGNQALLNKVRVAVVVAATAIMTESDQTTNHANRLKWAKEVFANPALAATQMMWPVLAQNKAFTLAQLIAADDATVQAKVDLAVNVFAQGA
;
A
#
# COMPACT_ATOMS: atom_id res chain seq x y z
N MET A 1 -20.69 -3.74 0.25
CA MET A 1 -19.56 -4.56 -0.24
C MET A 1 -19.41 -4.32 -1.72
N ALA A 2 -18.22 -3.98 -2.16
CA ALA A 2 -17.88 -3.77 -3.56
C ALA A 2 -17.85 -5.13 -4.26
N THR A 3 -18.43 -5.17 -5.45
CA THR A 3 -18.31 -6.27 -6.40
C THR A 3 -16.89 -6.34 -6.98
N TYR A 4 -16.54 -7.44 -7.63
CA TYR A 4 -15.24 -7.57 -8.28
C TYR A 4 -15.03 -6.53 -9.41
N ASP A 5 -16.10 -6.20 -10.15
CA ASP A 5 -16.05 -5.16 -11.18
C ASP A 5 -15.83 -3.77 -10.59
N GLU A 6 -16.43 -3.49 -9.42
CA GLU A 6 -16.17 -2.25 -8.68
C GLU A 6 -14.75 -2.19 -8.12
N LEU A 7 -14.20 -3.30 -7.63
CA LEU A 7 -12.80 -3.35 -7.20
C LEU A 7 -11.84 -3.14 -8.38
N LEU A 8 -12.12 -3.74 -9.53
CA LEU A 8 -11.35 -3.50 -10.75
C LEU A 8 -11.43 -2.03 -11.19
N THR A 9 -12.62 -1.43 -11.10
CA THR A 9 -12.83 0.00 -11.36
C THR A 9 -12.02 0.86 -10.39
N ALA A 10 -12.04 0.55 -9.09
CA ALA A 10 -11.29 1.25 -8.06
C ALA A 10 -9.77 1.16 -8.27
N ASN A 11 -9.28 0.01 -8.76
CA ASN A 11 -7.86 -0.18 -9.11
C ASN A 11 -7.39 0.79 -10.20
N GLY A 12 -8.28 1.16 -11.13
CA GLY A 12 -8.01 2.16 -12.18
C GLY A 12 -8.17 3.62 -11.73
N ASN A 13 -8.56 3.88 -10.47
CA ASN A 13 -8.81 5.24 -10.01
C ASN A 13 -7.49 5.98 -9.72
N GLN A 14 -7.19 7.02 -10.51
CA GLN A 14 -5.93 7.77 -10.40
C GLN A 14 -5.77 8.50 -9.06
N ALA A 15 -6.85 9.03 -8.48
CA ALA A 15 -6.78 9.74 -7.21
C ALA A 15 -6.41 8.79 -6.06
N LEU A 16 -7.05 7.61 -6.03
CA LEU A 16 -6.72 6.56 -5.07
C LEU A 16 -5.28 6.05 -5.27
N LEU A 17 -4.85 5.85 -6.52
CA LEU A 17 -3.48 5.44 -6.84
C LEU A 17 -2.43 6.46 -6.36
N ASN A 18 -2.72 7.76 -6.49
CA ASN A 18 -1.84 8.81 -5.98
C ASN A 18 -1.73 8.76 -4.44
N LYS A 19 -2.85 8.52 -3.75
CA LYS A 19 -2.85 8.35 -2.28
C LYS A 19 -2.04 7.12 -1.86
N VAL A 20 -2.28 5.98 -2.50
CA VAL A 20 -1.51 4.75 -2.23
C VAL A 20 -0.03 5.01 -2.47
N ARG A 21 0.35 5.68 -3.55
CA ARG A 21 1.76 6.03 -3.83
C ARG A 21 2.42 6.81 -2.71
N VAL A 22 1.76 7.86 -2.20
CA VAL A 22 2.30 8.62 -1.08
C VAL A 22 2.38 7.75 0.17
N ALA A 23 1.35 6.96 0.47
CA ALA A 23 1.33 6.06 1.61
C ALA A 23 2.45 5.01 1.59
N VAL A 24 2.77 4.46 0.41
CA VAL A 24 3.89 3.53 0.22
C VAL A 24 5.22 4.20 0.55
N VAL A 25 5.42 5.45 0.11
CA VAL A 25 6.63 6.23 0.43
C VAL A 25 6.71 6.51 1.92
N VAL A 26 5.61 6.91 2.56
CA VAL A 26 5.55 7.13 4.02
C VAL A 26 5.90 5.85 4.78
N ALA A 27 5.36 4.70 4.36
CA ALA A 27 5.67 3.40 4.95
C ALA A 27 7.16 3.04 4.80
N ALA A 28 7.75 3.28 3.62
CA ALA A 28 9.18 3.08 3.39
C ALA A 28 10.06 4.01 4.24
N THR A 29 9.64 5.27 4.44
CA THR A 29 10.33 6.20 5.35
C THR A 29 10.25 5.75 6.79
N ALA A 30 9.08 5.29 7.25
CA ALA A 30 8.93 4.74 8.60
C ALA A 30 9.88 3.56 8.83
N ILE A 31 9.97 2.64 7.86
CA ILE A 31 10.91 1.51 7.87
C ILE A 31 12.36 1.95 7.92
N MET A 32 12.73 2.99 7.16
CA MET A 32 14.10 3.53 7.18
C MET A 32 14.53 4.00 8.58
N THR A 33 13.57 4.45 9.39
CA THR A 33 13.79 4.96 10.75
C THR A 33 13.38 3.99 11.87
N GLU A 34 12.95 2.76 11.53
CA GLU A 34 12.49 1.78 12.51
C GLU A 34 13.66 1.15 13.27
N SER A 35 13.39 0.55 14.44
CA SER A 35 14.43 -0.14 15.21
C SER A 35 15.00 -1.33 14.43
N ASP A 36 16.31 -1.53 14.53
CA ASP A 36 17.03 -2.68 13.98
C ASP A 36 16.55 -4.04 14.54
N GLN A 37 15.93 -4.03 15.72
CA GLN A 37 15.30 -5.20 16.36
C GLN A 37 13.92 -5.55 15.79
N THR A 38 13.39 -4.75 14.86
CA THR A 38 12.10 -5.04 14.23
C THR A 38 12.17 -6.37 13.50
N THR A 39 11.17 -7.22 13.69
CA THR A 39 11.11 -8.50 12.98
C THR A 39 11.15 -8.26 11.48
N ASN A 40 11.99 -9.03 10.77
CA ASN A 40 12.17 -8.93 9.32
C ASN A 40 12.74 -7.56 8.83
N HIS A 41 13.40 -6.80 9.71
CA HIS A 41 13.94 -5.47 9.38
C HIS A 41 14.84 -5.46 8.13
N ALA A 42 15.74 -6.44 7.99
CA ALA A 42 16.66 -6.49 6.85
C ALA A 42 15.94 -6.55 5.48
N ASN A 43 14.86 -7.33 5.36
CA ASN A 43 14.09 -7.40 4.11
C ASN A 43 13.16 -6.20 3.94
N ARG A 44 12.65 -5.63 5.04
CA ARG A 44 11.88 -4.37 5.02
C ARG A 44 12.73 -3.22 4.50
N LEU A 45 14.01 -3.11 4.89
CA LEU A 45 14.94 -2.12 4.35
C LEU A 45 15.21 -2.32 2.84
N LYS A 46 15.35 -3.56 2.37
CA LYS A 46 15.48 -3.85 0.93
C LYS A 46 14.23 -3.37 0.17
N TRP A 47 13.05 -3.68 0.67
CA TRP A 47 11.79 -3.22 0.09
C TRP A 47 11.68 -1.68 0.10
N ALA A 48 12.02 -1.03 1.21
CA ALA A 48 12.02 0.43 1.31
C ALA A 48 12.94 1.09 0.26
N LYS A 49 14.12 0.51 0.03
CA LYS A 49 15.04 0.95 -1.04
C LYS A 49 14.39 0.84 -2.43
N GLU A 50 13.70 -0.25 -2.72
CA GLU A 50 13.00 -0.44 -4.00
C GLU A 50 11.84 0.56 -4.18
N VAL A 51 11.10 0.83 -3.10
CA VAL A 51 10.05 1.87 -3.08
C VAL A 51 10.63 3.24 -3.46
N PHE A 52 11.74 3.65 -2.84
CA PHE A 52 12.36 4.94 -3.16
C PHE A 52 12.90 5.01 -4.60
N ALA A 53 13.30 3.87 -5.18
CA ALA A 53 13.74 3.81 -6.56
C ALA A 53 12.58 3.95 -7.57
N ASN A 54 11.41 3.35 -7.28
CA ASN A 54 10.24 3.45 -8.13
C ASN A 54 8.92 3.37 -7.33
N PRO A 55 8.48 4.50 -6.73
CA PRO A 55 7.29 4.50 -5.89
C PRO A 55 6.00 4.26 -6.69
N ALA A 56 6.00 4.58 -7.99
CA ALA A 56 4.86 4.35 -8.85
C ALA A 56 4.61 2.85 -9.08
N LEU A 57 5.67 2.07 -9.31
CA LEU A 57 5.56 0.61 -9.44
C LEU A 57 5.09 -0.03 -8.13
N ALA A 58 5.69 0.36 -7.01
CA ALA A 58 5.33 -0.16 -5.69
C ALA A 58 3.85 0.14 -5.34
N ALA A 59 3.37 1.34 -5.67
CA ALA A 59 1.95 1.71 -5.48
C ALA A 59 1.00 0.82 -6.28
N THR A 60 1.31 0.56 -7.56
CA THR A 60 0.51 -0.32 -8.42
C THR A 60 0.47 -1.76 -7.87
N GLN A 61 1.60 -2.26 -7.35
CA GLN A 61 1.67 -3.58 -6.72
C GLN A 61 0.85 -3.63 -5.42
N MET A 62 0.88 -2.56 -4.61
CA MET A 62 0.15 -2.45 -3.35
C MET A 62 -1.35 -2.16 -3.48
N MET A 63 -1.82 -1.72 -4.64
CA MET A 63 -3.24 -1.38 -4.84
C MET A 63 -4.17 -2.58 -4.57
N TRP A 64 -3.82 -3.77 -5.06
CA TRP A 64 -4.64 -4.97 -4.87
C TRP A 64 -4.83 -5.37 -3.41
N PRO A 65 -3.78 -5.52 -2.59
CA PRO A 65 -3.98 -5.83 -1.18
C PRO A 65 -4.72 -4.72 -0.43
N VAL A 66 -4.55 -3.43 -0.80
CA VAL A 66 -5.35 -2.34 -0.21
C VAL A 66 -6.83 -2.51 -0.53
N LEU A 67 -7.19 -2.78 -1.78
CA LEU A 67 -8.58 -2.98 -2.19
C LEU A 67 -9.19 -4.25 -1.58
N ALA A 68 -8.45 -5.36 -1.58
CA ALA A 68 -8.92 -6.63 -1.04
C ALA A 68 -9.24 -6.56 0.46
N GLN A 69 -8.40 -5.86 1.24
CA GLN A 69 -8.63 -5.62 2.68
C GLN A 69 -9.86 -4.73 2.94
N ASN A 70 -10.32 -3.98 1.94
CA ASN A 70 -11.41 -3.03 2.04
C ASN A 70 -12.66 -3.47 1.26
N LYS A 71 -12.73 -4.71 0.78
CA LYS A 71 -13.83 -5.20 -0.07
C LYS A 71 -15.23 -5.00 0.52
N ALA A 72 -15.35 -4.96 1.84
CA ALA A 72 -16.62 -4.73 2.54
C ALA A 72 -17.26 -3.36 2.24
N PHE A 73 -16.47 -2.35 1.88
CA PHE A 73 -16.92 -1.01 1.50
C PHE A 73 -17.53 -0.96 0.11
N THR A 74 -18.31 0.07 -0.20
CA THR A 74 -18.82 0.33 -1.56
C THR A 74 -17.77 1.00 -2.44
N LEU A 75 -17.95 1.01 -3.77
CA LEU A 75 -17.05 1.72 -4.67
C LEU A 75 -16.85 3.20 -4.27
N ALA A 76 -17.94 3.91 -3.94
CA ALA A 76 -17.90 5.30 -3.54
C ALA A 76 -17.04 5.52 -2.28
N GLN A 77 -17.15 4.62 -1.30
CA GLN A 77 -16.35 4.66 -0.09
C GLN A 77 -14.86 4.38 -0.37
N LEU A 78 -14.55 3.44 -1.28
CA LEU A 78 -13.18 3.11 -1.66
C LEU A 78 -12.46 4.29 -2.33
N ILE A 79 -13.09 4.93 -3.31
CA ILE A 79 -12.48 6.05 -4.05
C ILE A 79 -12.40 7.34 -3.22
N ALA A 80 -13.27 7.47 -2.21
CA ALA A 80 -13.29 8.59 -1.27
C ALA A 80 -12.52 8.32 0.03
N ALA A 81 -11.81 7.19 0.14
CA ALA A 81 -11.06 6.83 1.35
C ALA A 81 -10.07 7.95 1.74
N ASP A 82 -10.03 8.28 3.03
CA ASP A 82 -9.08 9.25 3.57
C ASP A 82 -7.65 8.69 3.61
N ASP A 83 -6.69 9.58 3.78
CA ASP A 83 -5.26 9.23 3.71
C ASP A 83 -4.86 8.30 4.87
N ALA A 84 -5.46 8.47 6.06
CA ALA A 84 -5.19 7.63 7.22
C ALA A 84 -5.66 6.18 6.99
N THR A 85 -6.83 6.00 6.38
CA THR A 85 -7.37 4.69 6.01
C THR A 85 -6.48 4.02 4.96
N VAL A 86 -6.04 4.78 3.94
CA VAL A 86 -5.12 4.24 2.93
C VAL A 86 -3.80 3.83 3.56
N GLN A 87 -3.20 4.68 4.41
CA GLN A 87 -1.93 4.40 5.10
C GLN A 87 -2.01 3.11 5.91
N ALA A 88 -3.02 2.97 6.77
CA ALA A 88 -3.16 1.80 7.63
C ALA A 88 -3.22 0.47 6.83
N LYS A 89 -3.80 0.50 5.63
CA LYS A 89 -3.95 -0.69 4.77
C LYS A 89 -2.69 -1.00 3.97
N VAL A 90 -1.94 0.03 3.60
CA VAL A 90 -0.58 -0.10 3.04
C VAL A 90 0.35 -0.72 4.07
N ASP A 91 0.35 -0.21 5.31
CA ASP A 91 1.24 -0.70 6.38
C ASP A 91 1.04 -2.20 6.66
N LEU A 92 -0.21 -2.67 6.67
CA LEU A 92 -0.55 -4.09 6.83
C LEU A 92 -0.04 -4.94 5.65
N ALA A 93 0.05 -4.37 4.45
CA ALA A 93 0.49 -5.07 3.25
C ALA A 93 2.02 -5.13 3.09
N VAL A 94 2.78 -4.24 3.75
CA VAL A 94 4.26 -4.15 3.63
C VAL A 94 4.94 -5.51 3.74
N ASN A 95 4.59 -6.29 4.76
CA ASN A 95 5.27 -7.56 5.02
C ASN A 95 5.04 -8.60 3.92
N VAL A 96 4.00 -8.47 3.08
CA VAL A 96 3.79 -9.36 1.92
C VAL A 96 4.87 -9.13 0.86
N PHE A 97 5.29 -7.87 0.67
CA PHE A 97 6.30 -7.50 -0.33
C PHE A 97 7.72 -7.55 0.21
N ALA A 98 7.90 -7.31 1.51
CA ALA A 98 9.20 -7.32 2.18
C ALA A 98 9.69 -8.73 2.54
N GLN A 99 9.61 -9.71 1.63
CA GLN A 99 9.99 -11.10 1.92
C GLN A 99 11.44 -11.45 1.55
N GLY A 100 12.14 -10.55 0.86
CA GLY A 100 13.48 -10.83 0.32
C GLY A 100 13.39 -11.75 -0.91
N ALA A 101 13.92 -11.29 -2.03
CA ALA A 101 14.18 -12.14 -3.20
C ALA A 101 15.55 -12.83 -3.05
#